data_AF-W9XLC7-F1
#
_entry.id   AF-W9XLC7-F1
#
_cell.length_a   1.000
_cell.length_b   1.000
_cell.length_c   1.000
_cell.angle_alpha   90.00
_cell.angle_beta   90.00
_cell.angle_gamma   90.00
#
_symmetry.space_group_name_H-M   'P 1'
#
loop_
_entity.id
_entity.type
_entity.pdbx_description
1 polymer ?
#
loop_
_entity_poly.entity_id
_entity_poly.type
_entity_poly.pdbx_seq_one_letter_code
_entity_poly.pdbx_strand_id
1 'polypeptide(L)'
;MALPNPPGLLPAEVAFLCEMEQVTIVPRQRLDRLDLLGGTTRPLIPPQKTTLPLWLAILLKRQRRANIVPPPWLYPESLEEILELETKHFQDSFSLPPTIPPTRQADFAGKSFYATTPFVESCTASATPNALPYHWYEISEMLLEAASDDVAQPDRVRQLLRDLREVRLAKIRKEVETLAGDGEGTRLDGVGAMELSESRGFLTGVIGGLRKIDASREQARRDREEEERENRRDNDDDDDEDDEMT
;
A
#
# COMPACT_ATOMS: atom_id res chain seq x y z
N MET A 1 11.69 -8.06 29.71
CA MET A 1 11.13 -8.67 28.49
C MET A 1 10.91 -7.56 27.48
N ALA A 2 11.29 -7.73 26.22
CA ALA A 2 10.98 -6.75 25.18
C ALA A 2 9.46 -6.71 24.99
N LEU A 3 8.89 -5.50 24.93
CA LEU A 3 7.48 -5.32 24.57
C LEU A 3 7.25 -5.86 23.15
N PRO A 4 6.10 -6.48 22.85
CA PRO A 4 5.77 -6.89 21.49
C PRO A 4 5.71 -5.64 20.59
N ASN A 5 6.28 -5.74 19.39
CA ASN A 5 6.23 -4.66 18.42
C ASN A 5 4.76 -4.33 18.07
N PRO A 6 4.45 -3.04 17.79
CA PRO A 6 3.13 -2.67 17.33
C PRO A 6 2.78 -3.42 16.04
N PRO A 7 1.50 -3.80 15.83
CA PRO A 7 1.09 -4.50 14.63
C PRO A 7 1.18 -3.60 13.40
N GLY A 8 1.83 -4.08 12.34
CA GLY A 8 2.03 -3.34 11.08
C GLY A 8 3.49 -3.08 10.78
N LEU A 9 3.75 -2.49 9.60
CA LEU A 9 5.08 -2.03 9.23
C LEU A 9 5.28 -0.60 9.75
N LEU A 10 6.45 -0.32 10.29
CA LEU A 10 6.87 1.04 10.63
C LEU A 10 7.22 1.82 9.36
N PRO A 11 7.10 3.16 9.33
CA PRO A 11 7.50 3.98 8.19
C PRO A 11 8.94 3.70 7.70
N ALA A 12 9.87 3.44 8.63
CA ALA A 12 11.24 3.07 8.31
C ALA A 12 11.35 1.69 7.64
N GLU A 13 10.50 0.74 8.01
CA GLU A 13 10.46 -0.59 7.38
C GLU A 13 9.85 -0.49 5.97
N VAL A 14 8.83 0.34 5.78
CA VAL A 14 8.26 0.60 4.45
C VAL A 14 9.29 1.28 3.54
N ALA A 15 10.01 2.29 4.05
CA ALA A 15 11.12 2.90 3.34
C ALA A 15 12.19 1.87 2.95
N PHE A 16 12.58 0.98 3.86
CA PHE A 16 13.51 -0.12 3.59
C PHE A 16 13.00 -1.08 2.50
N LEU A 17 11.70 -1.40 2.46
CA LEU A 17 11.12 -2.21 1.39
C LEU A 17 11.10 -1.46 0.05
N CYS A 18 10.82 -0.16 0.06
CA CYS A 18 10.86 0.70 -1.12
C CYS A 18 12.25 0.77 -1.75
N GLU A 19 13.33 0.53 -1.01
CA GLU A 19 14.68 0.50 -1.57
C GLU A 19 14.88 -0.56 -2.67
N MET A 20 14.01 -1.58 -2.72
CA MET A 20 14.01 -2.60 -3.76
C MET A 20 13.24 -2.19 -5.02
N GLU A 21 12.60 -1.01 -5.05
CA GLU A 21 11.91 -0.50 -6.23
C GLU A 21 12.86 -0.39 -7.41
N GLN A 22 12.37 -0.78 -8.58
CA GLN A 22 13.14 -0.70 -9.82
C GLN A 22 13.08 0.72 -10.39
N VAL A 23 14.24 1.36 -10.52
CA VAL A 23 14.38 2.72 -11.09
C VAL A 23 15.31 2.73 -12.29
N THR A 24 15.12 3.71 -13.18
CA THR A 24 15.98 3.89 -14.35
C THR A 24 17.12 4.86 -14.03
N ILE A 25 18.34 4.47 -14.36
CA ILE A 25 19.53 5.33 -14.25
C ILE A 25 20.26 5.46 -15.58
N VAL A 26 21.07 6.51 -15.69
CA VAL A 26 22.08 6.68 -16.74
C VAL A 26 23.46 6.70 -16.06
N PRO A 27 24.31 5.67 -16.23
CA PRO A 27 25.64 5.65 -15.67
C PRO A 27 26.54 6.69 -16.35
N ARG A 28 27.44 7.29 -15.58
CA ARG A 28 28.42 8.29 -16.06
C ARG A 28 29.78 7.68 -16.38
N GLN A 29 30.02 6.45 -15.91
CA GLN A 29 31.27 5.73 -16.14
C GLN A 29 31.06 4.22 -16.33
N ARG A 30 32.06 3.61 -17.00
CA ARG A 30 32.42 2.19 -16.98
C ARG A 30 32.22 1.52 -15.63
N LEU A 31 31.21 0.67 -15.41
CA LEU A 31 31.12 -0.14 -14.18
C LEU A 31 31.10 -1.63 -14.53
N ASP A 32 32.04 -2.38 -13.98
CA ASP A 32 32.07 -3.83 -14.13
C ASP A 32 30.96 -4.50 -13.31
N ARG A 33 30.79 -5.79 -13.57
CA ARG A 33 29.77 -6.63 -12.92
C ARG A 33 30.07 -6.73 -11.42
N LEU A 34 29.01 -6.78 -10.62
CA LEU A 34 29.09 -7.02 -9.18
C LEU A 34 28.47 -8.38 -8.88
N ASP A 35 29.19 -9.22 -8.15
CA ASP A 35 28.71 -10.51 -7.69
C ASP A 35 28.00 -10.31 -6.34
N LEU A 36 26.67 -10.18 -6.37
CA LEU A 36 25.83 -9.99 -5.18
C LEU A 36 25.19 -11.33 -4.76
N LEU A 37 24.68 -11.38 -3.53
CA LEU A 37 23.91 -12.53 -3.03
C LEU A 37 22.67 -12.82 -3.89
N GLY A 38 22.04 -11.77 -4.42
CA GLY A 38 20.90 -11.87 -5.35
C GLY A 38 21.27 -12.24 -6.79
N GLY A 39 22.55 -12.52 -7.07
CA GLY A 39 23.08 -12.83 -8.40
C GLY A 39 24.00 -11.74 -8.95
N THR A 40 24.63 -12.06 -10.08
CA THR A 40 25.60 -11.16 -10.73
C THR A 40 24.88 -10.05 -11.50
N THR A 41 25.26 -8.79 -11.26
CA THR A 41 24.70 -7.66 -12.01
C THR A 41 25.27 -7.57 -13.43
N ARG A 42 24.53 -6.93 -14.32
CA ARG A 42 25.05 -6.59 -15.66
C ARG A 42 26.04 -5.43 -15.55
N PRO A 43 27.08 -5.39 -16.41
CA PRO A 43 28.01 -4.26 -16.43
C PRO A 43 27.25 -3.01 -16.87
N LEU A 44 27.54 -1.86 -16.26
CA LEU A 44 26.88 -0.60 -16.60
C LEU A 44 27.75 0.16 -17.60
N ILE A 45 27.15 0.53 -18.74
CA ILE A 45 27.85 1.12 -19.87
C ILE A 45 27.23 2.49 -20.19
N PRO A 46 27.94 3.60 -19.98
CA PRO A 46 27.47 4.92 -20.38
C PRO A 46 27.29 5.07 -21.89
N PRO A 47 26.32 5.88 -22.37
CA PRO A 47 25.22 6.52 -21.64
C PRO A 47 23.93 5.66 -21.66
N GLN A 48 24.04 4.33 -21.69
CA GLN A 48 22.87 3.46 -21.84
C GLN A 48 22.03 3.45 -20.57
N LYS A 49 20.72 3.67 -20.73
CA LYS A 49 19.75 3.54 -19.63
C LYS A 49 19.75 2.10 -19.12
N THR A 50 19.71 1.94 -17.81
CA THR A 50 19.58 0.63 -17.18
C THR A 50 18.63 0.68 -15.99
N THR A 51 18.03 -0.45 -15.66
CA THR A 51 17.13 -0.58 -14.52
C THR A 51 17.86 -1.27 -13.38
N LEU A 52 17.85 -0.65 -12.19
CA LEU A 52 18.48 -1.17 -10.97
C LEU A 52 17.55 -0.94 -9.77
N PRO A 53 17.73 -1.71 -8.67
CA PRO A 53 17.11 -1.39 -7.40
C PRO A 53 17.48 0.02 -6.91
N LEU A 54 16.54 0.69 -6.25
CA LEU A 54 16.67 2.06 -5.75
C LEU A 54 17.87 2.24 -4.81
N TRP A 55 18.15 1.31 -3.89
CA TRP A 55 19.32 1.42 -2.99
C TRP A 55 20.63 1.56 -3.77
N LEU A 56 20.79 0.81 -4.86
CA LEU A 56 22.00 0.82 -5.68
C LEU A 56 22.06 2.10 -6.51
N ALA A 57 20.92 2.55 -7.05
CA ALA A 57 20.83 3.82 -7.77
C ALA A 57 21.22 5.00 -6.88
N ILE A 58 20.70 5.08 -5.65
CA ILE A 58 21.04 6.12 -4.66
C ILE A 58 22.52 6.07 -4.30
N LEU A 59 23.07 4.87 -4.06
CA LEU A 59 24.50 4.70 -3.77
C LEU A 59 25.37 5.24 -4.92
N LEU A 60 25.05 4.91 -6.17
CA LEU A 60 25.78 5.37 -7.34
C LEU A 60 25.62 6.87 -7.57
N LYS A 61 24.43 7.43 -7.31
CA LYS A 61 24.15 8.87 -7.37
C LYS A 61 24.99 9.65 -6.34
N ARG A 62 25.01 9.21 -5.08
CA ARG A 62 25.83 9.81 -4.01
C ARG A 62 27.33 9.78 -4.35
N GLN A 63 27.78 8.75 -5.05
CA GLN A 63 29.16 8.64 -5.56
C GLN A 63 29.41 9.44 -6.86
N ARG A 64 28.41 10.15 -7.41
CA ARG A 64 28.45 10.88 -8.69
C ARG A 64 28.75 10.00 -9.91
N ARG A 65 28.40 8.71 -9.85
CA ARG A 65 28.67 7.71 -10.90
C ARG A 65 27.47 7.43 -11.81
N ALA A 66 26.29 7.91 -11.45
CA ALA A 66 25.08 7.81 -12.25
C ALA A 66 24.18 9.02 -12.00
N ASN A 67 23.33 9.33 -12.98
CA ASN A 67 22.17 10.19 -12.81
C ASN A 67 20.92 9.30 -12.79
N ILE A 68 19.95 9.62 -11.94
CA ILE A 68 18.67 8.94 -11.89
C ILE A 68 17.73 9.60 -12.90
N VAL A 69 16.97 8.81 -13.64
CA VAL A 69 15.90 9.32 -14.49
C VAL A 69 14.61 9.31 -13.66
N PRO A 70 14.02 10.47 -13.32
CA PRO A 70 12.79 10.49 -12.54
C PRO A 70 11.67 9.77 -13.30
N PRO A 71 10.82 9.00 -12.61
CA PRO A 71 9.68 8.36 -13.26
C PRO A 71 8.68 9.42 -13.75
N PRO A 72 7.97 9.18 -14.88
CA PRO A 72 7.10 10.19 -15.46
C PRO A 72 6.03 10.78 -14.54
N TRP A 73 5.49 9.98 -13.61
CA TRP A 73 4.48 10.45 -12.66
C TRP A 73 5.00 11.45 -11.62
N LEU A 74 6.32 11.56 -11.45
CA LEU A 74 6.96 12.48 -10.50
C LEU A 74 7.19 13.88 -11.11
N TYR A 75 6.89 14.08 -12.40
CA TYR A 75 6.99 15.41 -13.00
C TYR A 75 5.91 16.34 -12.45
N PRO A 76 6.19 17.65 -12.28
CA PRO A 76 5.24 18.62 -11.74
C PRO A 76 3.89 18.60 -12.46
N GLU A 77 3.90 18.53 -13.79
CA GLU A 77 2.71 18.54 -14.63
C GLU A 77 1.85 17.29 -14.39
N SER A 78 2.49 16.13 -14.26
CA SER A 78 1.80 14.86 -13.96
C SER A 78 1.24 14.84 -12.54
N LEU A 79 1.96 15.37 -11.56
CA LEU A 79 1.48 15.47 -10.18
C LEU A 79 0.30 16.44 -10.05
N GLU A 80 0.29 17.55 -10.81
CA GLU A 80 -0.86 18.45 -10.89
C GLU A 80 -2.08 17.75 -11.47
N GLU A 81 -1.91 16.98 -12.55
CA GLU A 81 -3.00 16.19 -13.13
C GLU A 81 -3.51 15.13 -12.15
N ILE A 82 -2.61 14.40 -11.48
CA ILE A 82 -2.98 13.41 -10.47
C ILE A 82 -3.74 14.07 -9.32
N LEU A 83 -3.29 15.22 -8.82
CA LEU A 83 -3.97 15.96 -7.77
C LEU A 83 -5.37 16.42 -8.21
N GLU A 84 -5.52 16.87 -9.46
CA GLU A 84 -6.83 17.21 -10.03
C GLU A 84 -7.74 15.98 -10.13
N LEU A 85 -7.23 14.84 -10.58
CA LEU A 85 -7.97 13.58 -10.62
C LEU A 85 -8.43 13.18 -9.21
N GLU A 86 -7.52 13.21 -8.25
CA GLU A 86 -7.76 12.84 -6.86
C GLU A 86 -8.81 13.76 -6.21
N THR A 87 -8.85 15.06 -6.57
CA THR A 87 -9.79 16.03 -5.97
C THR A 87 -11.13 16.11 -6.70
N LYS A 88 -11.16 16.05 -8.03
CA LYS A 88 -12.39 16.26 -8.82
C LYS A 88 -13.11 14.96 -9.19
N HIS A 89 -12.35 13.94 -9.60
CA HIS A 89 -12.90 12.72 -10.19
C HIS A 89 -13.07 11.60 -9.17
N PHE A 90 -12.12 11.49 -8.22
CA PHE A 90 -12.14 10.48 -7.18
C PHE A 90 -12.45 11.09 -5.82
N GLN A 91 -13.58 11.77 -5.62
CA GLN A 91 -13.84 12.51 -4.37
C GLN A 91 -13.88 11.60 -3.12
N ASP A 92 -14.49 10.42 -3.26
CA ASP A 92 -14.72 9.46 -2.18
C ASP A 92 -13.88 8.19 -2.32
N SER A 93 -12.92 8.16 -3.24
CA SER A 93 -12.07 7.00 -3.50
C SER A 93 -10.67 7.44 -3.91
N PHE A 94 -9.74 6.50 -4.07
CA PHE A 94 -8.38 6.81 -4.52
C PHE A 94 -8.26 6.71 -6.04
N SER A 95 -7.33 7.47 -6.63
CA SER A 95 -6.98 7.29 -8.04
C SER A 95 -6.52 5.85 -8.31
N LEU A 96 -6.84 5.31 -9.49
CA LEU A 96 -6.47 3.94 -9.86
C LEU A 96 -4.94 3.74 -9.91
N PRO A 97 -4.44 2.56 -9.46
CA PRO A 97 -3.03 2.24 -9.55
C PRO A 97 -2.61 2.02 -11.02
N PRO A 98 -1.30 2.11 -11.34
CA PRO A 98 -0.80 1.86 -12.69
C PRO A 98 -1.11 0.43 -13.14
N THR A 99 -1.52 0.27 -14.41
CA THR A 99 -1.73 -1.05 -15.01
C THR A 99 -0.39 -1.60 -15.47
N ILE A 100 0.14 -2.56 -14.73
CA ILE A 100 1.43 -3.19 -15.03
C ILE A 100 1.19 -4.61 -15.54
N PRO A 101 1.70 -4.99 -16.73
CA PRO A 101 1.61 -6.36 -17.21
C PRO A 101 2.24 -7.34 -16.23
N PRO A 102 1.56 -8.46 -15.90
CA PRO A 102 2.09 -9.44 -14.97
C PRO A 102 3.38 -10.06 -15.53
N THR A 103 4.49 -9.86 -14.82
CA THR A 103 5.79 -10.38 -15.24
C THR A 103 6.05 -11.71 -14.54
N ARG A 104 6.12 -12.80 -15.31
CA ARG A 104 6.48 -14.11 -14.78
C ARG A 104 7.99 -14.19 -14.58
N GLN A 105 8.42 -14.47 -13.35
CA GLN A 105 9.80 -14.70 -12.96
C GLN A 105 9.96 -16.13 -12.43
N ALA A 106 11.20 -16.59 -12.29
CA ALA A 106 11.53 -17.88 -11.69
C ALA A 106 12.41 -17.65 -10.46
N ASP A 107 12.12 -18.36 -9.36
CA ASP A 107 12.98 -18.35 -8.19
C ASP A 107 14.28 -19.15 -8.41
N PHE A 108 15.13 -19.21 -7.38
CA PHE A 108 16.39 -19.96 -7.45
C PHE A 108 16.21 -21.46 -7.72
N ALA A 109 15.03 -22.03 -7.41
CA ALA A 109 14.68 -23.42 -7.65
C ALA A 109 13.99 -23.61 -9.02
N GLY A 110 13.83 -22.54 -9.81
CA GLY A 110 13.16 -22.56 -11.10
C GLY A 110 11.63 -22.52 -11.03
N LYS A 111 11.04 -22.33 -9.84
CA LYS A 111 9.59 -22.23 -9.67
C LYS A 111 9.11 -20.87 -10.17
N SER A 112 8.12 -20.89 -11.04
CA SER A 112 7.55 -19.65 -11.58
C SER A 112 6.69 -18.92 -10.54
N PHE A 113 6.85 -17.61 -10.45
CA PHE A 113 5.97 -16.70 -9.71
C PHE A 113 5.70 -15.43 -10.52
N TYR A 114 4.67 -14.68 -10.13
CA TYR A 114 4.42 -13.35 -10.71
C TYR A 114 5.05 -12.30 -9.82
N ALA A 115 5.92 -11.48 -10.39
CA ALA A 115 6.51 -10.38 -9.65
C ALA A 115 5.45 -9.32 -9.36
N THR A 116 5.53 -8.77 -8.15
CA THR A 116 4.75 -7.63 -7.68
C THR A 116 5.71 -6.56 -7.20
N THR A 117 5.17 -5.40 -6.86
CA THR A 117 5.90 -4.36 -6.13
C THR A 117 6.66 -4.96 -4.94
N PRO A 118 7.95 -4.61 -4.72
CA PRO A 118 8.75 -3.60 -5.42
C PRO A 118 9.54 -4.09 -6.65
N PHE A 119 9.33 -5.33 -7.09
CA PHE A 119 10.11 -5.99 -8.15
C PHE A 119 9.54 -5.80 -9.57
N VAL A 120 8.67 -4.80 -9.76
CA VAL A 120 8.04 -4.47 -11.06
C VAL A 120 8.47 -3.07 -11.51
N GLU A 121 8.30 -2.76 -12.79
CA GLU A 121 8.71 -1.48 -13.38
C GLU A 121 7.70 -0.36 -13.15
N SER A 122 7.24 -0.19 -11.91
CA SER A 122 6.30 0.88 -11.48
C SER A 122 6.94 2.27 -11.41
N CYS A 123 8.26 2.31 -11.25
CA CYS A 123 9.01 3.51 -10.90
C CYS A 123 10.17 3.80 -11.88
N THR A 124 10.07 3.26 -13.09
CA THR A 124 11.06 3.41 -14.15
C THR A 124 10.69 4.55 -15.10
N ALA A 125 11.56 4.83 -16.08
CA ALA A 125 11.28 5.80 -17.15
C ALA A 125 10.11 5.40 -18.07
N SER A 126 9.62 4.16 -17.99
CA SER A 126 8.46 3.64 -18.73
C SER A 126 7.17 3.63 -17.90
N ALA A 127 7.20 4.12 -16.66
CA ALA A 127 6.02 4.14 -15.79
C ALA A 127 4.92 5.05 -16.35
N THR A 128 3.67 4.73 -16.01
CA THR A 128 2.50 5.52 -16.40
C THR A 128 2.55 6.91 -15.75
N PRO A 129 2.46 8.02 -16.50
CA PRO A 129 2.57 9.36 -15.93
C PRO A 129 1.43 9.75 -14.98
N ASN A 130 0.20 9.28 -15.22
CA ASN A 130 -0.99 9.78 -14.52
C ASN A 130 -1.52 8.77 -13.49
N ALA A 131 -0.64 7.92 -12.94
CA ALA A 131 -1.01 6.91 -11.95
C ALA A 131 0.09 6.76 -10.89
N LEU A 132 -0.32 6.68 -9.62
CA LEU A 132 0.60 6.56 -8.50
C LEU A 132 0.98 5.10 -8.24
N PRO A 133 2.27 4.74 -8.20
CA PRO A 133 2.70 3.41 -7.79
C PRO A 133 2.50 3.20 -6.29
N TYR A 134 2.59 1.95 -5.83
CA TYR A 134 2.33 1.60 -4.44
C TYR A 134 3.28 2.30 -3.44
N HIS A 135 4.57 2.47 -3.76
CA HIS A 135 5.53 3.21 -2.94
C HIS A 135 5.76 4.67 -3.40
N TRP A 136 4.72 5.32 -3.96
CA TRP A 136 4.86 6.66 -4.55
C TRP A 136 5.44 7.70 -3.59
N TYR A 137 5.14 7.63 -2.30
CA TYR A 137 5.56 8.65 -1.35
C TYR A 137 7.02 8.43 -0.91
N GLU A 138 7.37 7.19 -0.56
CA GLU A 138 8.71 6.81 -0.12
C GLU A 138 9.74 7.07 -1.19
N ILE A 139 9.45 6.63 -2.42
CA ILE A 139 10.37 6.82 -3.54
C ILE A 139 10.56 8.30 -3.85
N SER A 140 9.50 9.10 -3.75
CA SER A 140 9.58 10.55 -3.97
C SER A 140 10.49 11.22 -2.96
N GLU A 141 10.31 10.94 -1.67
CA GLU A 141 11.15 11.49 -0.60
C GLU A 141 12.61 11.07 -0.78
N MET A 142 12.88 9.78 -1.03
CA MET A 142 14.24 9.28 -1.25
C MET A 142 14.93 9.91 -2.46
N LEU A 143 14.21 10.09 -3.57
CA LEU A 143 14.74 10.72 -4.78
C LEU A 143 14.96 12.22 -4.60
N LEU A 144 14.04 12.93 -3.93
CA LEU A 144 14.17 14.35 -3.63
C LEU A 144 15.26 14.64 -2.60
N GLU A 145 15.63 13.67 -1.77
CA GLU A 145 16.77 13.77 -0.86
C GLU A 145 18.10 13.51 -1.59
N ALA A 146 18.19 12.42 -2.35
CA ALA A 146 19.46 11.96 -2.92
C ALA A 146 19.78 12.51 -4.32
N ALA A 147 18.75 12.91 -5.08
CA ALA A 147 18.84 13.20 -6.50
C ALA A 147 17.95 14.40 -6.92
N SER A 148 17.78 15.40 -6.05
CA SER A 148 16.97 16.59 -6.36
C SER A 148 17.46 17.35 -7.60
N ASP A 149 18.75 17.22 -7.94
CA ASP A 149 19.36 17.81 -9.14
C ASP A 149 18.97 17.09 -10.45
N ASP A 150 18.45 15.86 -10.37
CA ASP A 150 17.91 15.12 -11.51
C ASP A 150 16.39 15.34 -11.70
N VAL A 151 15.72 15.97 -10.72
CA VAL A 151 14.26 16.22 -10.72
C VAL A 151 13.95 17.63 -11.23
N ALA A 152 12.95 17.76 -12.11
CA ALA A 152 12.48 19.06 -12.56
C ALA A 152 11.68 19.76 -11.46
N GLN A 153 12.04 21.00 -11.14
CA GLN A 153 11.35 21.85 -10.15
C GLN A 153 11.12 21.14 -8.78
N PRO A 154 12.19 20.71 -8.08
CA PRO A 154 12.07 19.84 -6.90
C PRO A 154 11.23 20.45 -5.76
N ASP A 155 11.23 21.78 -5.60
CA ASP A 155 10.42 22.44 -4.57
C ASP A 155 8.93 22.42 -4.90
N ARG A 156 8.58 22.52 -6.19
CA ARG A 156 7.20 22.38 -6.68
C ARG A 156 6.72 20.94 -6.50
N VAL A 157 7.56 19.96 -6.85
CA VAL A 157 7.28 18.53 -6.63
C VAL A 157 7.03 18.26 -5.14
N ARG A 158 7.88 18.76 -4.23
CA ARG A 158 7.66 18.65 -2.77
C ARG A 158 6.33 19.23 -2.31
N GLN A 159 5.93 20.38 -2.86
CA GLN A 159 4.64 20.98 -2.55
C GLN A 159 3.48 20.07 -2.99
N LEU A 160 3.49 19.66 -4.27
CA LEU A 160 2.43 18.83 -4.84
C LEU A 160 2.29 17.48 -4.12
N LEU A 161 3.40 16.84 -3.74
CA LEU A 161 3.39 15.59 -2.97
C LEU A 161 2.76 15.76 -1.58
N ARG A 162 3.00 16.90 -0.91
CA ARG A 162 2.36 17.21 0.38
C ARG A 162 0.86 17.44 0.21
N ASP A 163 0.46 18.23 -0.78
CA ASP A 163 -0.95 18.50 -1.07
C ASP A 163 -1.68 17.20 -1.41
N LEU A 164 -1.07 16.34 -2.23
CA LEU A 164 -1.61 15.03 -2.60
C LEU A 164 -1.72 14.09 -1.39
N ARG A 165 -0.69 14.03 -0.53
CA ARG A 165 -0.72 13.25 0.71
C ARG A 165 -1.84 13.73 1.64
N GLU A 166 -2.05 15.03 1.76
CA GLU A 166 -3.11 15.59 2.60
C GLU A 166 -4.50 15.19 2.10
N VAL A 167 -4.76 15.33 0.79
CA VAL A 167 -6.02 14.91 0.16
C VAL A 167 -6.27 13.43 0.40
N ARG A 168 -5.26 12.57 0.18
CA ARG A 168 -5.40 11.13 0.30
C ARG A 168 -5.54 10.67 1.76
N LEU A 169 -4.83 11.31 2.70
CA LEU A 169 -5.00 11.05 4.13
C LEU A 169 -6.41 11.42 4.62
N ALA A 170 -6.99 12.51 4.10
CA ALA A 170 -8.37 12.89 4.42
C ALA A 170 -9.37 11.81 3.97
N LYS A 171 -9.14 11.18 2.81
CA LYS A 171 -9.97 10.07 2.32
C LYS A 171 -9.85 8.82 3.17
N ILE A 172 -8.64 8.46 3.61
CA ILE A 172 -8.47 7.31 4.52
C ILE A 172 -9.26 7.53 5.82
N ARG A 173 -9.27 8.76 6.35
CA ARG A 173 -10.07 9.08 7.54
C ARG A 173 -11.57 8.96 7.27
N LYS A 174 -12.04 9.40 6.10
CA LYS A 174 -13.44 9.27 5.70
C LYS A 174 -13.87 7.81 5.54
N GLU A 175 -13.00 6.96 4.99
CA GLU A 175 -13.22 5.51 4.89
C GLU A 175 -13.33 4.82 6.25
N VAL A 176 -12.87 5.42 7.35
CA VAL A 176 -13.11 4.87 8.70
C VAL A 176 -14.60 4.93 9.05
N GLU A 177 -15.31 5.97 8.61
CA GLU A 177 -16.72 6.19 8.95
C GLU A 177 -17.65 5.17 8.30
N THR A 178 -17.20 4.55 7.20
CA THR A 178 -17.94 3.54 6.45
C THR A 178 -17.68 2.11 6.95
N LEU A 179 -16.77 1.93 7.93
CA LEU A 179 -16.46 0.61 8.47
C LEU A 179 -17.61 0.04 9.30
N ALA A 180 -18.06 -1.15 8.93
CA ALA A 180 -19.02 -1.94 9.69
C ALA A 180 -18.37 -3.22 10.27
N GLY A 181 -18.93 -3.73 11.36
CA GLY A 181 -18.50 -4.99 11.99
C GLY A 181 -19.22 -6.23 11.45
N ASP A 182 -20.14 -6.05 10.49
CA ASP A 182 -20.91 -7.10 9.82
C ASP A 182 -20.07 -8.03 8.92
N GLY A 183 -18.81 -7.68 8.70
CA GLY A 183 -17.85 -8.48 7.94
C GLY A 183 -17.75 -8.10 6.46
N GLU A 184 -18.45 -7.05 6.02
CA GLU A 184 -18.22 -6.48 4.69
C GLU A 184 -16.81 -5.88 4.60
N GLY A 185 -16.09 -6.21 3.53
CA GLY A 185 -14.72 -5.75 3.33
C GLY A 185 -14.67 -4.41 2.59
N THR A 186 -13.81 -3.50 3.04
CA THR A 186 -13.55 -2.23 2.35
C THR A 186 -12.52 -2.43 1.23
N ARG A 187 -12.79 -1.87 0.05
CA ARG A 187 -11.82 -1.85 -1.05
C ARG A 187 -10.76 -0.78 -0.79
N LEU A 188 -9.49 -1.16 -0.91
CA LEU A 188 -8.33 -0.26 -0.74
C LEU A 188 -7.52 -0.15 -2.03
N ASP A 189 -8.22 -0.08 -3.16
CA ASP A 189 -7.58 0.02 -4.47
C ASP A 189 -6.86 1.37 -4.60
N GLY A 190 -5.62 1.36 -5.07
CA GLY A 190 -4.84 2.57 -5.27
C GLY A 190 -4.23 3.17 -4.00
N VAL A 191 -4.44 2.58 -2.82
CA VAL A 191 -3.79 3.02 -1.57
C VAL A 191 -2.29 2.68 -1.57
N GLY A 192 -1.46 3.64 -1.16
CA GLY A 192 -0.01 3.48 -1.10
C GLY A 192 0.48 2.77 0.17
N ALA A 193 1.75 2.41 0.18
CA ALA A 193 2.39 1.69 1.27
C ALA A 193 2.46 2.53 2.56
N MET A 194 2.93 3.79 2.48
CA MET A 194 2.99 4.71 3.62
C MET A 194 1.61 4.90 4.24
N GLU A 195 0.64 5.22 3.38
CA GLU A 195 -0.77 5.45 3.74
C GLU A 195 -1.36 4.26 4.51
N LEU A 196 -1.14 3.06 3.99
CA LEU A 196 -1.55 1.82 4.63
C LEU A 196 -0.82 1.62 5.97
N SER A 197 0.49 1.82 6.02
CA SER A 197 1.30 1.58 7.22
C SER A 197 0.90 2.49 8.38
N GLU A 198 0.64 3.77 8.12
CA GLU A 198 0.24 4.75 9.12
C GLU A 198 -1.18 4.49 9.65
N SER A 199 -2.06 3.95 8.79
CA SER A 199 -3.49 3.79 9.12
C SER A 199 -3.84 2.40 9.65
N ARG A 200 -3.04 1.37 9.31
CA ARG A 200 -3.34 -0.05 9.58
C ARG A 200 -3.59 -0.35 11.06
N GLY A 201 -2.72 0.13 11.94
CA GLY A 201 -2.84 -0.15 13.38
C GLY A 201 -4.17 0.37 13.95
N PHE A 202 -4.57 1.57 13.54
CA PHE A 202 -5.83 2.17 13.93
C PHE A 202 -7.04 1.44 13.33
N LEU A 203 -7.06 1.25 12.01
CA LEU A 203 -8.17 0.63 11.29
C LEU A 203 -8.45 -0.80 11.78
N THR A 204 -7.39 -1.60 11.94
CA THR A 204 -7.54 -2.99 12.43
C THR A 204 -7.99 -3.03 13.89
N GLY A 205 -7.60 -2.04 14.71
CA GLY A 205 -8.11 -1.87 16.07
C GLY A 205 -9.62 -1.58 16.09
N VAL A 206 -10.09 -0.64 15.27
CA VAL A 206 -11.51 -0.27 15.15
C VAL A 206 -12.33 -1.47 14.68
N ILE A 207 -11.96 -2.12 13.57
CA ILE A 207 -12.66 -3.29 13.02
C ILE A 207 -12.68 -4.44 14.04
N GLY A 208 -11.56 -4.68 14.73
CA GLY A 208 -11.49 -5.67 15.79
C GLY A 208 -12.45 -5.38 16.95
N GLY A 209 -12.65 -4.09 17.28
CA GLY A 209 -13.64 -3.65 18.25
C GLY A 209 -15.07 -3.85 17.78
N LEU A 210 -15.41 -3.39 16.58
CA LEU A 210 -16.74 -3.55 15.97
C LEU A 210 -17.15 -5.02 15.90
N ARG A 211 -16.26 -5.89 15.42
CA ARG A 211 -16.51 -7.34 15.38
C ARG A 211 -16.81 -7.96 16.73
N LYS A 212 -16.16 -7.50 17.82
CA LYS A 212 -16.45 -7.99 19.17
C LYS A 212 -17.82 -7.53 19.66
N ILE A 213 -18.19 -6.27 19.38
CA ILE A 213 -19.49 -5.71 19.75
C ILE A 213 -20.60 -6.47 19.02
N ASP A 214 -20.46 -6.67 17.70
CA ASP A 214 -21.47 -7.34 16.90
C ASP A 214 -21.60 -8.83 17.26
N ALA A 215 -20.49 -9.52 17.50
CA ALA A 215 -20.51 -10.91 18.00
C ALA A 215 -21.22 -11.01 19.36
N SER A 216 -20.95 -10.07 20.27
CA SER A 216 -21.60 -10.04 21.59
C SER A 216 -23.10 -9.74 21.48
N ARG A 217 -23.48 -8.85 20.56
CA ARG A 217 -24.89 -8.48 20.30
C ARG A 217 -25.67 -9.63 19.66
N GLU A 218 -25.07 -10.35 18.71
CA GLU A 218 -25.66 -11.53 18.08
C GLU A 218 -25.83 -12.67 19.07
N GLN A 219 -24.83 -12.91 19.94
CA GLN A 219 -24.95 -13.92 21.00
C GLN A 219 -26.09 -13.58 21.96
N ALA A 220 -26.14 -12.34 22.47
CA ALA A 220 -27.21 -11.90 23.36
C ALA A 220 -28.60 -11.96 22.72
N ARG A 221 -28.69 -11.86 21.39
CA ARG A 221 -29.95 -12.05 20.66
C ARG A 221 -30.34 -13.53 20.60
N ARG A 222 -29.38 -14.43 20.31
CA ARG A 222 -29.62 -15.88 20.29
C ARG A 222 -30.04 -16.41 21.65
N ASP A 223 -29.35 -15.99 22.70
CA ASP A 223 -29.67 -16.42 24.07
C ASP A 223 -31.13 -16.06 24.43
N ARG A 224 -31.60 -14.85 24.07
CA ARG A 224 -33.00 -14.44 24.25
C ARG A 224 -33.99 -15.25 23.41
N GLU A 225 -33.65 -15.51 22.14
CA GLU A 225 -34.49 -16.33 21.26
C GLU A 225 -34.56 -17.79 21.75
N GLU A 226 -33.52 -18.29 22.40
CA GLU A 226 -33.51 -19.61 23.07
C GLU A 226 -34.35 -19.60 24.35
N GLU A 227 -34.19 -18.59 25.23
CA GLU A 227 -35.03 -18.41 26.42
C GLU A 227 -36.52 -18.28 26.09
N GLU A 228 -36.88 -17.54 25.03
CA GLU A 228 -38.28 -17.41 24.58
C GLU A 228 -38.84 -18.74 24.05
N ARG A 229 -38.00 -19.58 23.42
CA ARG A 229 -38.41 -20.91 22.94
C ARG A 229 -38.57 -21.91 24.07
N GLU A 230 -37.69 -21.85 25.08
CA GLU A 230 -37.81 -22.68 26.29
C GLU A 230 -39.08 -22.30 27.05
N ASN A 231 -39.30 -21.00 27.33
CA ASN A 231 -40.51 -20.54 28.01
C ASN A 231 -41.79 -20.91 27.25
N ARG A 232 -41.79 -20.89 25.91
CA ARG A 232 -42.98 -21.30 25.14
C ARG A 232 -43.23 -22.81 25.23
N ARG A 233 -42.18 -23.64 25.28
CA ARG A 233 -42.34 -25.09 25.49
C ARG A 233 -42.89 -25.40 26.87
N ASP A 234 -42.36 -24.76 27.91
CA ASP A 234 -42.83 -24.98 29.28
C ASP A 234 -44.30 -24.56 29.45
N ASN A 235 -44.73 -23.48 28.76
CA ASN A 235 -46.12 -23.04 28.80
C ASN A 235 -47.10 -23.93 28.00
N ASP A 236 -46.62 -24.59 26.93
CA ASP A 236 -47.43 -25.54 26.15
C ASP A 236 -47.56 -26.90 26.88
N ASP A 237 -46.57 -27.30 27.70
CA ASP A 237 -46.63 -28.52 28.52
C ASP A 237 -47.57 -28.37 29.75
N ASP A 238 -47.76 -27.16 30.27
CA ASP A 238 -48.69 -26.86 31.39
C ASP A 238 -50.17 -26.86 30.94
N ASP A 239 -50.47 -26.52 29.68
CA ASP A 239 -51.85 -26.49 29.15
C ASP A 239 -52.41 -27.91 28.82
N ASP A 240 -51.55 -28.93 28.68
CA ASP A 240 -51.95 -30.33 28.42
C ASP A 240 -52.29 -31.11 29.72
N GLU A 241 -51.95 -30.61 30.92
CA GLU A 241 -52.30 -31.26 32.20
C GLU A 241 -53.71 -30.91 32.72
N ASP A 242 -54.32 -29.81 32.25
CA ASP A 242 -55.63 -29.34 32.74
C ASP A 242 -56.85 -29.95 32.01
N ASP A 243 -56.66 -30.60 30.86
CA ASP A 243 -57.75 -31.21 30.06
C ASP A 243 -58.10 -32.67 30.47
N GLU A 244 -57.40 -33.28 31.44
CA GLU A 244 -57.73 -34.64 31.96
C GLU A 244 -58.61 -34.62 33.24
N MET A 245 -59.14 -33.47 33.65
CA MET A 245 -59.90 -33.34 34.90
C MET A 245 -61.29 -32.67 34.74
N THR A 246 -62.06 -33.05 33.72
CA THR A 246 -63.51 -32.77 33.65
C THR A 246 -64.39 -33.99 33.38
#